data_AF-A0A1I7IC43-F1
#
_entry.id   AF-A0A1I7IC43-F1
#
_cell.length_a   1.000
_cell.length_b   1.000
_cell.length_c   1.000
_cell.angle_alpha   90.00
_cell.angle_beta   90.00
_cell.angle_gamma   90.00
#
_symmetry.space_group_name_H-M   'P 1'
#
loop_
_entity.id
_entity.type
_entity.pdbx_description
1 polymer ?
#
loop_
_entity_poly.entity_id
_entity_poly.type
_entity_poly.pdbx_seq_one_letter_code
_entity_poly.pdbx_strand_id
1 'polypeptide(L)' 'MELFARYPAIFLLVSLNYLLVIVAIIHLIFKSDYPVGSRLVWMVILWLIPALGVGFYWLVWYRREGRI' A
#
# COMPACT_ATOMS: atom_id res chain seq x y z
N MET A 1 -13.53 -0.15 -15.59
CA MET A 1 -12.23 0.09 -14.92
C MET A 1 -11.25 0.68 -15.93
N GLU A 2 -11.27 2.00 -16.15
CA GLU A 2 -10.32 2.62 -17.11
C GLU A 2 -8.85 2.41 -16.73
N LEU A 3 -8.55 2.35 -15.42
CA LEU A 3 -7.19 2.14 -14.91
C LEU A 3 -6.62 0.77 -15.29
N PHE A 4 -7.45 -0.28 -15.23
CA PHE A 4 -7.07 -1.64 -15.64
C PHE A 4 -6.82 -1.71 -17.16
N ALA A 5 -7.68 -1.05 -17.95
CA ALA A 5 -7.58 -1.06 -19.41
C ALA A 5 -6.40 -0.21 -19.94
N ARG A 6 -6.07 0.90 -19.27
CA ARG A 6 -5.03 1.85 -19.71
C ARG A 6 -3.66 1.60 -19.06
N TYR A 7 -3.63 1.11 -17.83
CA TYR A 7 -2.40 0.86 -17.05
C TYR A 7 -2.48 -0.46 -16.24
N PRO A 8 -2.58 -1.62 -16.92
CA PRO A 8 -2.78 -2.92 -16.26
C PRO A 8 -1.66 -3.27 -15.28
N ALA A 9 -0.42 -2.89 -15.57
CA ALA A 9 0.73 -3.11 -14.68
C ALA A 9 0.60 -2.36 -13.36
N ILE A 10 0.16 -1.09 -13.39
CA ILE A 10 -0.03 -0.29 -12.17
C ILE A 10 -1.14 -0.91 -11.33
N PHE A 11 -2.27 -1.26 -11.97
CA PHE A 11 -3.37 -1.91 -11.28
C PHE A 11 -2.95 -3.23 -10.61
N LEU A 12 -2.20 -4.06 -11.32
CA LEU A 12 -1.70 -5.34 -10.82
C LEU A 12 -0.72 -5.13 -9.66
N LEU A 13 0.23 -4.20 -9.77
CA LEU A 13 1.20 -3.89 -8.72
C LEU A 13 0.52 -3.36 -7.45
N VAL A 14 -0.44 -2.46 -7.59
CA VAL A 14 -1.22 -1.94 -6.45
C VAL A 14 -2.01 -3.07 -5.80
N SER A 15 -2.70 -3.90 -6.59
CA SER A 15 -3.47 -5.04 -6.06
C SER A 15 -2.58 -6.04 -5.34
N LEU A 16 -1.43 -6.39 -5.93
CA LEU A 16 -0.44 -7.28 -5.33
C LEU A 16 0.13 -6.69 -4.03
N ASN A 17 0.41 -5.39 -4.00
CA ASN A 17 0.88 -4.71 -2.79
C ASN A 17 -0.13 -4.85 -1.64
N TYR A 18 -1.41 -4.58 -1.88
CA TYR A 18 -2.45 -4.75 -0.86
C TYR A 18 -2.62 -6.21 -0.41
N LEU A 19 -2.53 -7.18 -1.33
CA LEU A 19 -2.55 -8.60 -0.96
C LEU A 19 -1.37 -8.98 -0.05
N LEU A 20 -0.16 -8.51 -0.37
CA LEU A 20 1.03 -8.75 0.45
C LEU A 20 0.93 -8.10 1.83
N VAL A 21 0.32 -6.91 1.93
CA VAL A 21 0.03 -6.26 3.21
C VAL A 21 -0.90 -7.13 4.06
N ILE A 22 -1.97 -7.69 3.49
CA ILE A 22 -2.88 -8.60 4.20
C ILE A 22 -2.12 -9.83 4.70
N VAL A 23 -1.31 -10.46 3.85
CA VAL A 23 -0.47 -11.61 4.24
C VAL A 23 0.49 -11.24 5.36
N ALA A 24 1.13 -10.07 5.28
CA ALA A 24 2.05 -9.58 6.31
C ALA A 24 1.33 -9.35 7.65
N ILE A 25 0.12 -8.79 7.64
CA ILE A 25 -0.70 -8.60 8.86
C ILE A 25 -1.08 -9.96 9.47
N ILE A 26 -1.51 -10.92 8.65
CA ILE A 26 -1.83 -12.28 9.13
C ILE A 26 -0.59 -12.89 9.78
N HIS A 27 0.57 -12.81 9.14
CA HIS A 27 1.82 -13.32 9.70
C HIS A 27 2.19 -12.60 11.00
N LEU A 28 2.03 -11.28 11.05
CA LEU A 28 2.32 -10.44 12.20
C LEU A 28 1.46 -10.81 13.42
N ILE A 29 0.19 -11.13 13.20
CA ILE A 29 -0.75 -11.48 14.27
C ILE A 29 -0.54 -12.92 14.75
N PHE A 30 -0.46 -13.88 13.82
CA PHE A 30 -0.57 -15.30 14.14
C PHE A 30 0.75 -16.06 14.21
N LYS A 31 1.80 -15.55 13.56
CA LYS A 31 3.08 -16.27 13.44
C LYS A 31 4.27 -15.56 14.07
N SER A 32 4.12 -14.29 14.46
CA SER A 32 5.26 -13.49 14.89
C SER A 32 5.37 -13.46 16.41
N ASP A 33 6.55 -13.79 16.93
CA ASP A 33 6.86 -13.74 18.36
C ASP A 33 7.22 -12.33 18.85
N TYR A 34 6.92 -11.30 18.06
CA TYR A 34 7.21 -9.93 18.43
C TYR A 34 6.45 -9.50 19.69
N PRO A 35 7.04 -8.64 20.53
CA PRO A 35 6.30 -7.95 21.58
C PRO A 35 5.11 -7.18 21.02
N VAL A 36 4.05 -7.02 21.82
CA VAL A 36 2.81 -6.35 21.41
C VAL A 36 3.08 -4.95 20.84
N GLY A 37 3.95 -4.17 21.50
CA GLY A 37 4.33 -2.84 21.02
C GLY A 37 4.92 -2.86 19.60
N SER A 38 5.85 -3.78 19.34
CA SER A 38 6.45 -3.94 18.01
C SER A 38 5.45 -4.38 16.96
N ARG A 39 4.46 -5.23 17.30
CA ARG A 39 3.38 -5.60 16.38
C ARG A 39 2.54 -4.39 16.01
N LEU A 40 2.14 -3.56 16.98
CA LEU A 40 1.35 -2.36 16.72
C LEU A 40 2.09 -1.40 15.78
N VAL A 41 3.40 -1.20 16.00
CA VAL A 41 4.23 -0.39 15.10
C VAL A 41 4.23 -0.96 13.67
N TRP A 42 4.40 -2.28 13.52
CA TRP A 42 4.37 -2.92 12.21
C TRP A 42 3.01 -2.82 11.53
N MET A 43 1.90 -2.96 12.26
CA MET A 43 0.57 -2.73 11.71
C MET A 43 0.45 -1.31 11.16
N VAL A 44 0.87 -0.30 11.93
CA VAL A 44 0.84 1.11 11.50
C VAL A 44 1.68 1.31 10.23
N ILE A 45 2.90 0.80 10.20
CA ILE A 45 3.81 0.91 9.03
C ILE A 45 3.20 0.24 7.79
N LEU A 46 2.65 -0.96 7.94
CA LEU A 46 2.03 -1.74 6.86
C LEU A 46 0.81 -1.04 6.24
N TRP A 47 0.14 -0.15 7.00
CA TRP A 47 -0.94 0.69 6.48
C TRP A 47 -0.42 2.02 5.90
N LEU A 48 0.56 2.65 6.54
CA LEU A 48 1.09 3.96 6.16
C LEU A 48 1.84 3.92 4.83
N ILE A 49 2.71 2.93 4.61
CA ILE A 49 3.54 2.87 3.39
C ILE A 49 2.67 2.78 2.11
N PRO A 50 1.68 1.87 2.01
CA PRO A 50 0.80 1.81 0.84
C PRO A 50 0.00 3.09 0.63
N ALA A 51 -0.55 3.65 1.72
CA ALA A 51 -1.34 4.88 1.65
C ALA A 51 -0.51 6.07 1.15
N LEU A 52 0.72 6.21 1.64
CA LEU A 52 1.66 7.22 1.16
C LEU A 52 2.03 7.00 -0.30
N GLY A 53 2.25 5.75 -0.73
CA GLY A 53 2.52 5.43 -2.14
C GLY A 53 1.41 5.91 -3.08
N VAL A 54 0.15 5.65 -2.74
CA VAL A 54 -1.01 6.14 -3.51
C VAL A 54 -1.11 7.66 -3.46
N GLY A 55 -0.90 8.27 -2.29
CA GLY A 55 -0.92 9.73 -2.13
C GLY A 55 0.17 10.44 -2.95
N PHE A 56 1.39 9.91 -2.95
CA PHE A 56 2.50 10.43 -3.76
C PHE A 56 2.24 10.27 -5.25
N TYR A 57 1.73 9.11 -5.69
CA TYR A 57 1.34 8.91 -7.08
C TYR A 57 0.31 9.97 -7.51
N TRP A 58 -0.72 10.19 -6.69
CA TRP A 58 -1.75 11.17 -6.98
C TRP A 58 -1.20 12.60 -7.02
N LEU A 59 -0.34 12.97 -6.07
CA LEU A 59 0.32 14.28 -6.04
C LEU A 59 1.17 14.52 -7.30
N VAL A 60 1.97 13.53 -7.70
CA VAL A 60 2.82 13.63 -8.91
C VAL A 60 1.96 13.71 -10.17
N TRP A 61 0.91 12.90 -10.26
CA TRP A 61 -0.04 12.96 -11.38
C TRP A 61 -0.73 14.32 -11.46
N TYR A 62 -1.26 14.81 -10.34
CA TYR A 62 -1.97 16.09 -10.28
C TYR A 62 -1.06 17.29 -10.65
N ARG A 63 0.23 17.24 -10.29
CA ARG A 63 1.25 18.20 -10.74
C ARG A 63 1.48 18.14 -12.25
N ARG A 64 1.53 16.93 -12.84
CA ARG A 64 1.72 16.76 -14.29
C ARG A 64 0.53 17.24 -15.12
N GLU A 65 -0.67 17.18 -14.56
CA GLU A 65 -1.89 17.69 -15.18
C GLU A 65 -2.00 19.23 -15.14
N GLY A 66 -1.03 19.94 -14.56
CA GLY A 66 -0.99 21.40 -14.51
C GLY A 66 -2.05 22.03 -13.60
N ARG A 67 -2.54 21.29 -12.62
CA ARG A 67 -3.61 21.75 -11.69
C ARG A 67 -3.07 22.37 -10.38
N ILE A 68 -1.75 22.59 -10.30
CA ILE A 68 -1.03 23.35 -9.27
C ILE A 68 0.02 24.21 -9.96
#